data_AF-A0A1R1XHX9-F1
#
_entry.id   AF-A0A1R1XHX9-F1
#
_cell.length_a   1.000
_cell.length_b   1.000
_cell.length_c   1.000
_cell.angle_alpha   90.00
_cell.angle_beta   90.00
_cell.angle_gamma   90.00
#
_symmetry.space_group_name_H-M   'P 1'
#
loop_
_entity.id
_entity.type
_entity.pdbx_description
1 polymer ?
#
loop_
_entity_poly.entity_id
_entity_poly.type
_entity_poly.pdbx_seq_one_letter_code
_entity_poly.pdbx_strand_id
1 'polypeptide(L)'
;MSNRNISNLVKEIVFAIKSQNSQALSNIFSADPNYTPSTQSCLSRYEILHVNNSLKDPWNQMLLSHFEVLQALSIFDYEKAYDFHSKTIISFLKIFVKQKRWALPFMYSLNFDMIKLSKLADLRLISQGKDPAIQMKAAWIANKLFSACITDSVSPELESRKWGTYKTASILFKLYFSLGSFHLCKNIIRAIDASPLPNFQLFSSADRAESHLSYAASKLPFKYSKNLQYMPLFI
;
A
#
# COMPACT_ATOMS: atom_id res chain seq x y z
N MET A 1 -9.84 -7.05 -26.70
CA MET A 1 -8.98 -6.94 -25.50
C MET A 1 -7.92 -8.02 -25.60
N SER A 2 -6.65 -7.66 -25.79
CA SER A 2 -5.59 -8.66 -26.02
C SER A 2 -5.17 -9.33 -24.71
N ASN A 3 -5.18 -10.66 -24.65
CA ASN A 3 -4.46 -11.42 -23.62
C ASN A 3 -3.02 -10.89 -23.56
N ARG A 4 -2.66 -10.24 -22.45
CA ARG A 4 -1.32 -9.68 -22.25
C ARG A 4 -0.37 -10.86 -21.99
N ASN A 5 0.50 -11.14 -22.95
CA ASN A 5 1.50 -12.21 -22.81
C ASN A 5 2.45 -11.91 -21.64
N ILE A 6 2.71 -12.89 -20.76
CA ILE A 6 3.59 -12.73 -19.58
C ILE A 6 4.98 -12.21 -19.93
N SER A 7 5.54 -12.59 -21.08
CA SER A 7 6.86 -12.14 -21.53
C SER A 7 6.85 -10.64 -21.86
N ASN A 8 5.74 -10.12 -22.38
CA ASN A 8 5.61 -8.67 -22.60
C ASN A 8 5.44 -7.95 -21.27
N LEU A 9 4.64 -8.48 -20.35
CA LEU A 9 4.47 -7.91 -19.02
C LEU A 9 5.80 -7.81 -18.25
N VAL A 10 6.61 -8.88 -18.28
CA VAL A 10 7.94 -8.89 -17.67
C VAL A 10 8.85 -7.83 -18.29
N LYS A 11 8.85 -7.68 -19.63
CA LYS A 11 9.62 -6.63 -20.32
C LYS A 11 9.17 -5.23 -19.90
N GLU A 12 7.87 -5.00 -19.79
CA GLU A 12 7.30 -3.72 -19.33
C GLU A 12 7.73 -3.41 -17.89
N ILE A 13 7.68 -4.41 -16.98
CA ILE A 13 8.14 -4.25 -15.59
C ILE A 13 9.64 -3.90 -15.56
N VAL A 14 10.47 -4.63 -16.29
CA VAL A 14 11.92 -4.37 -16.35
C VAL A 14 12.19 -2.96 -16.90
N PHE A 15 11.46 -2.55 -17.93
CA PHE A 15 11.58 -1.20 -18.49
C PHE A 15 11.14 -0.12 -17.48
N ALA A 16 10.01 -0.33 -16.80
CA ALA A 16 9.49 0.60 -15.79
C ALA A 16 10.45 0.74 -14.60
N ILE A 17 11.09 -0.34 -14.16
CA ILE A 17 12.12 -0.31 -13.11
C ILE A 17 13.33 0.51 -13.56
N LYS A 18 13.85 0.25 -14.77
CA LYS A 18 15.03 0.96 -15.32
C LYS A 18 14.76 2.45 -15.52
N SER A 19 13.56 2.80 -15.96
CA SER A 19 13.12 4.18 -16.19
C SER A 19 12.54 4.86 -14.95
N GLN A 20 12.51 4.18 -13.79
CA GLN A 20 11.91 4.67 -12.54
C GLN A 20 10.45 5.15 -12.71
N ASN A 21 9.69 4.49 -13.60
CA ASN A 21 8.32 4.83 -13.92
C ASN A 21 7.35 4.17 -12.92
N SER A 22 7.09 4.85 -11.82
CA SER A 22 6.17 4.38 -10.78
C SER A 22 4.71 4.31 -11.25
N GLN A 23 4.28 5.14 -12.20
CA GLN A 23 2.92 5.07 -12.75
C GLN A 23 2.70 3.78 -13.53
N ALA A 24 3.66 3.39 -14.39
CA ALA A 24 3.57 2.13 -15.12
C ALA A 24 3.49 0.93 -14.18
N LEU A 25 4.30 0.91 -13.12
CA LEU A 25 4.22 -0.13 -12.09
C LEU A 25 2.88 -0.12 -11.35
N SER A 26 2.36 1.06 -11.00
CA SER A 26 1.05 1.19 -10.34
C SER A 26 -0.07 0.60 -11.19
N ASN A 27 -0.06 0.87 -12.50
CA ASN A 27 -1.04 0.32 -13.42
C ASN A 27 -0.91 -1.21 -13.57
N ILE A 28 0.33 -1.72 -13.60
CA ILE A 28 0.60 -3.16 -13.74
C ILE A 28 0.16 -3.95 -12.50
N PHE A 29 0.38 -3.39 -11.31
CA PHE A 29 0.14 -4.05 -10.02
C PHE A 29 -1.17 -3.60 -9.35
N SER A 30 -2.08 -2.98 -10.09
CA SER A 30 -3.36 -2.53 -9.54
C SER A 30 -4.28 -3.72 -9.27
N ALA A 31 -4.89 -3.75 -8.09
CA ALA A 31 -5.96 -4.69 -7.76
C ALA A 31 -7.34 -4.26 -8.30
N ASP A 32 -7.42 -3.14 -9.04
CA ASP A 32 -8.68 -2.66 -9.60
C ASP A 32 -9.01 -3.36 -10.93
N PRO A 33 -10.19 -4.00 -11.05
CA PRO A 33 -10.62 -4.72 -12.25
C PRO A 33 -10.64 -3.87 -13.54
N ASN A 34 -10.79 -2.55 -13.42
CA ASN A 34 -10.82 -1.65 -14.59
C ASN A 34 -9.42 -1.41 -15.15
N TYR A 35 -8.38 -1.57 -14.33
CA TYR A 35 -6.98 -1.39 -14.69
C TYR A 35 -6.25 -2.71 -14.87
N THR A 36 -6.84 -3.82 -14.41
CA THR A 36 -6.36 -5.15 -14.76
C THR A 36 -6.86 -5.50 -16.15
N PRO A 37 -6.01 -5.47 -17.20
CA PRO A 37 -6.36 -6.13 -18.45
C PRO A 37 -6.63 -7.60 -18.16
N SER A 38 -7.30 -8.30 -19.08
CA SER A 38 -7.61 -9.73 -19.03
C SER A 38 -6.36 -10.63 -19.01
N THR A 39 -5.44 -10.42 -18.08
CA THR A 39 -4.37 -11.32 -17.73
C THR A 39 -5.00 -12.53 -17.08
N GLN A 40 -4.74 -13.69 -17.67
CA GLN A 40 -5.06 -15.00 -17.12
C GLN A 40 -4.83 -14.98 -15.60
N SER A 41 -5.87 -15.23 -14.83
CA SER A 41 -5.80 -15.26 -13.36
C SER A 41 -4.86 -16.35 -12.85
N CYS A 42 -4.54 -17.34 -13.68
CA CYS A 42 -3.63 -18.43 -13.37
C CYS A 42 -2.45 -18.45 -14.34
N LEU A 43 -1.24 -18.45 -13.80
CA LEU A 43 -0.02 -18.72 -14.57
C LEU A 43 0.23 -20.23 -14.67
N SER A 44 0.63 -20.69 -15.84
CA SER A 44 1.15 -22.05 -16.04
C SER A 44 2.54 -22.22 -15.40
N ARG A 45 2.95 -23.48 -15.19
CA ARG A 45 4.29 -23.81 -14.67
C ARG A 45 5.42 -23.20 -15.51
N TYR A 46 5.24 -23.14 -16.83
CA TYR A 46 6.22 -22.53 -17.74
C TYR A 46 6.32 -21.02 -17.52
N GLU A 47 5.19 -20.34 -17.36
CA GLU A 47 5.18 -18.89 -17.14
C GLU A 47 5.76 -18.50 -15.78
N ILE A 48 5.49 -19.29 -14.73
CA ILE A 48 6.12 -19.11 -13.42
C ILE A 48 7.65 -19.25 -13.53
N LEU A 49 8.13 -20.26 -14.25
CA LEU A 49 9.57 -20.44 -14.49
C LEU A 49 10.15 -19.25 -15.28
N HIS A 50 9.43 -18.77 -16.30
CA HIS A 50 9.84 -17.61 -17.08
C HIS A 50 9.95 -16.34 -16.22
N VAL A 51 8.97 -16.09 -15.33
CA VAL A 51 9.02 -14.97 -14.38
C VAL A 51 10.22 -15.08 -13.45
N ASN A 52 10.46 -16.25 -12.87
CA ASN A 52 11.59 -16.48 -11.96
C ASN A 52 12.96 -16.33 -12.64
N ASN A 53 13.07 -16.70 -13.91
CA ASN A 53 14.31 -16.55 -14.66
C ASN A 53 14.54 -15.11 -15.14
N SER A 54 13.48 -14.32 -15.29
CA SER A 54 13.56 -12.97 -15.89
C SER A 54 13.56 -11.84 -14.87
N LEU A 55 12.92 -12.02 -13.70
CA LEU A 55 12.89 -11.05 -12.60
C LEU A 55 13.67 -11.60 -11.40
N LYS A 56 14.57 -10.80 -10.84
CA LYS A 56 15.31 -11.16 -9.63
C LYS A 56 14.42 -11.06 -8.39
N ASP A 57 14.67 -11.88 -7.38
CA ASP A 57 14.08 -11.66 -6.05
C ASP A 57 14.43 -10.27 -5.53
N PRO A 58 13.46 -9.50 -4.98
CA PRO A 58 12.06 -9.85 -4.64
C PRO A 58 11.01 -9.57 -5.73
N TRP A 59 11.40 -9.08 -6.91
CA TRP A 59 10.46 -8.64 -7.96
C TRP A 59 9.65 -9.78 -8.56
N ASN A 60 10.24 -10.97 -8.73
CA ASN A 60 9.51 -12.18 -9.14
C ASN A 60 8.41 -12.55 -8.13
N GLN A 61 8.73 -12.61 -6.84
CA GLN A 61 7.77 -12.94 -5.77
C GLN A 61 6.63 -11.92 -5.70
N MET A 62 6.96 -10.64 -5.89
CA MET A 62 5.97 -9.58 -5.99
C MET A 62 5.02 -9.80 -7.15
N LEU A 63 5.52 -10.12 -8.36
CA LEU A 63 4.68 -10.38 -9.52
C LEU A 63 3.83 -11.64 -9.34
N LEU A 64 4.41 -12.74 -8.89
CA LEU A 64 3.69 -14.00 -8.68
C LEU A 64 2.56 -13.85 -7.66
N SER A 65 2.84 -13.21 -6.51
CA SER A 65 1.79 -12.93 -5.52
C SER A 65 0.70 -12.01 -6.05
N HIS A 66 1.03 -11.06 -6.93
CA HIS A 66 0.03 -10.21 -7.56
C HIS A 66 -0.93 -11.02 -8.46
N PHE A 67 -0.44 -12.01 -9.22
CA PHE A 67 -1.33 -12.90 -9.97
C PHE A 67 -2.28 -13.68 -9.04
N GLU A 68 -1.81 -14.11 -7.87
CA GLU A 68 -2.66 -14.76 -6.86
C GLU A 68 -3.75 -13.80 -6.32
N VAL A 69 -3.44 -12.49 -6.20
CA VAL A 69 -4.45 -11.45 -5.88
C VAL A 69 -5.54 -11.41 -6.95
N LEU A 70 -5.16 -11.35 -8.22
CA LEU A 70 -6.10 -11.29 -9.34
C LEU A 70 -6.98 -12.54 -9.41
N GLN A 71 -6.39 -13.71 -9.13
CA GLN A 71 -7.13 -14.97 -9.03
C GLN A 71 -8.18 -14.94 -7.92
N ALA A 72 -7.79 -14.54 -6.72
CA ALA A 72 -8.71 -14.44 -5.59
C ALA A 72 -9.85 -13.44 -5.85
N LEU A 73 -9.53 -12.31 -6.50
CA LEU A 73 -10.53 -11.31 -6.90
C LEU A 73 -11.52 -11.82 -7.93
N SER A 74 -11.09 -12.68 -8.87
CA SER A 74 -11.98 -13.25 -9.90
C SER A 74 -13.11 -14.12 -9.32
N ILE A 75 -12.93 -14.64 -8.10
CA ILE A 75 -13.93 -15.43 -7.37
C ILE A 75 -14.46 -14.69 -6.13
N PHE A 76 -14.22 -13.37 -6.05
CA PHE A 76 -14.63 -12.49 -4.95
C PHE A 76 -14.12 -12.91 -3.55
N ASP A 77 -13.03 -13.69 -3.47
CA ASP A 77 -12.41 -14.13 -2.22
C ASP A 77 -11.50 -13.03 -1.66
N TYR A 78 -12.12 -12.03 -1.02
CA TYR A 78 -11.42 -10.85 -0.50
C TYR A 78 -10.43 -11.15 0.61
N GLU A 79 -10.67 -12.21 1.41
CA GLU A 79 -9.76 -12.64 2.47
C GLU A 79 -8.43 -13.12 1.85
N LYS A 80 -8.49 -14.03 0.86
CA LYS A 80 -7.29 -14.48 0.15
C LYS A 80 -6.66 -13.36 -0.68
N ALA A 81 -7.47 -12.53 -1.33
CA ALA A 81 -6.95 -11.40 -2.11
C ALA A 81 -6.11 -10.46 -1.24
N TYR A 82 -6.60 -10.15 -0.03
CA TYR A 82 -5.83 -9.39 0.95
C TYR A 82 -4.55 -10.11 1.36
N ASP A 83 -4.60 -11.41 1.69
CA ASP A 83 -3.44 -12.16 2.12
C ASP A 83 -2.35 -12.20 1.04
N PHE A 84 -2.71 -12.41 -0.22
CA PHE A 84 -1.74 -12.35 -1.33
C PHE A 84 -1.21 -10.93 -1.56
N HIS A 85 -2.06 -9.91 -1.48
CA HIS A 85 -1.65 -8.52 -1.64
C HIS A 85 -0.70 -8.07 -0.53
N SER A 86 -0.90 -8.59 0.68
CA SER A 86 0.01 -8.41 1.81
C SER A 86 1.40 -8.97 1.48
N LYS A 87 1.50 -10.15 0.84
CA LYS A 87 2.77 -10.73 0.38
C LYS A 87 3.41 -9.89 -0.72
N THR A 88 2.60 -9.33 -1.63
CA THR A 88 3.06 -8.40 -2.67
C THR A 88 3.70 -7.17 -2.04
N ILE A 89 3.05 -6.54 -1.05
CA ILE A 89 3.60 -5.36 -0.34
C ILE A 89 4.84 -5.71 0.47
N ILE A 90 4.87 -6.86 1.14
CA ILE A 90 6.06 -7.28 1.92
C ILE A 90 7.25 -7.56 1.00
N SER A 91 7.03 -8.13 -0.18
CA SER A 91 8.06 -8.30 -1.21
C SER A 91 8.52 -6.93 -1.71
N PHE A 92 7.59 -6.02 -1.99
CA PHE A 92 7.91 -4.64 -2.36
C PHE A 92 8.70 -3.91 -1.28
N LEU A 93 8.40 -4.10 0.01
CA LEU A 93 9.10 -3.44 1.10
C LEU A 93 10.61 -3.76 1.09
N LYS A 94 10.98 -5.01 0.79
CA LYS A 94 12.39 -5.44 0.63
C LYS A 94 13.09 -4.71 -0.52
N ILE A 95 12.34 -4.31 -1.55
CA ILE A 95 12.82 -3.54 -2.70
C ILE A 95 12.89 -2.05 -2.32
N PHE A 96 11.81 -1.53 -1.77
CA PHE A 96 11.56 -0.13 -1.46
C PHE A 96 12.61 0.46 -0.53
N VAL A 97 13.13 -0.33 0.43
CA VAL A 97 14.21 0.12 1.31
C VAL A 97 15.52 0.48 0.60
N LYS A 98 15.69 0.02 -0.64
CA LYS A 98 16.84 0.32 -1.51
C LYS A 98 16.51 1.36 -2.59
N GLN A 99 15.28 1.86 -2.62
CA GLN A 99 14.83 2.83 -3.62
C GLN A 99 14.81 4.25 -3.06
N LYS A 100 14.74 5.21 -3.98
CA LYS A 100 14.59 6.65 -3.69
C LYS A 100 13.13 7.08 -3.83
N ARG A 101 12.90 8.39 -3.75
CA ARG A 101 11.60 9.07 -3.84
C ARG A 101 10.71 8.64 -5.01
N TRP A 102 11.29 8.28 -6.16
CA TRP A 102 10.54 7.88 -7.35
C TRP A 102 9.55 6.74 -7.10
N ALA A 103 9.85 5.85 -6.14
CA ALA A 103 9.04 4.68 -5.82
C ALA A 103 7.82 4.99 -4.92
N LEU A 104 7.72 6.22 -4.38
CA LEU A 104 6.62 6.60 -3.48
C LEU A 104 5.22 6.51 -4.13
N PRO A 105 4.99 7.02 -5.35
CA PRO A 105 3.67 6.91 -5.98
C PRO A 105 3.22 5.45 -6.14
N PHE A 106 4.16 4.56 -6.48
CA PHE A 106 3.87 3.14 -6.60
C PHE A 106 3.50 2.52 -5.24
N MET A 107 4.25 2.86 -4.19
CA MET A 107 3.93 2.44 -2.83
C MET A 107 2.53 2.90 -2.39
N TYR A 108 2.14 4.13 -2.73
CA TYR A 108 0.81 4.65 -2.41
C TYR A 108 -0.29 3.88 -3.10
N SER A 109 -0.11 3.50 -4.38
CA SER A 109 -1.06 2.69 -5.13
C SER A 109 -1.28 1.32 -4.45
N LEU A 110 -0.20 0.64 -4.08
CA LEU A 110 -0.30 -0.65 -3.39
C LEU A 110 -1.04 -0.52 -2.05
N ASN A 111 -0.77 0.56 -1.30
CA ASN A 111 -1.40 0.78 -0.01
C ASN A 111 -2.90 1.10 -0.15
N PHE A 112 -3.26 1.89 -1.17
CA PHE A 112 -4.66 2.16 -1.51
C PHE A 112 -5.45 0.87 -1.74
N ASP A 113 -4.91 -0.03 -2.58
CA ASP A 113 -5.51 -1.34 -2.85
C ASP A 113 -5.62 -2.18 -1.57
N MET A 114 -4.59 -2.19 -0.72
CA MET A 114 -4.59 -2.91 0.55
C MET A 114 -5.72 -2.47 1.49
N ILE A 115 -5.98 -1.16 1.59
CA ILE A 115 -7.05 -0.62 2.44
C ILE A 115 -8.41 -1.02 1.87
N LYS A 116 -8.60 -0.96 0.56
CA LYS A 116 -9.84 -1.38 -0.10
C LYS A 116 -10.11 -2.87 0.13
N LEU A 117 -9.10 -3.71 -0.08
CA LEU A 117 -9.20 -5.16 0.14
C LEU A 117 -9.47 -5.51 1.60
N SER A 118 -8.80 -4.85 2.56
CA SER A 118 -9.01 -5.13 3.98
C SER A 118 -10.42 -4.78 4.46
N LYS A 119 -10.97 -3.65 4.00
CA LYS A 119 -12.37 -3.28 4.26
C LYS A 119 -13.34 -4.31 3.69
N LEU A 120 -13.16 -4.73 2.44
CA LEU A 120 -14.02 -5.72 1.80
C LEU A 120 -13.96 -7.09 2.49
N ALA A 121 -12.76 -7.51 2.91
CA ALA A 121 -12.57 -8.75 3.65
C ALA A 121 -13.25 -8.72 5.02
N ASP A 122 -13.08 -7.63 5.79
CA ASP A 122 -13.73 -7.47 7.09
C ASP A 122 -15.26 -7.42 6.96
N LEU A 123 -15.81 -6.72 5.96
CA LEU A 123 -17.25 -6.71 5.69
C LEU A 123 -17.79 -8.13 5.42
N ARG A 124 -17.03 -8.94 4.68
CA ARG A 124 -17.37 -10.35 4.42
C ARG A 124 -17.31 -11.18 5.69
N LEU A 125 -16.28 -11.01 6.53
CA LEU A 125 -16.16 -11.70 7.82
C LEU A 125 -17.33 -11.36 8.76
N ILE A 126 -17.68 -10.08 8.87
CA ILE A 126 -18.83 -9.61 9.68
C ILE A 126 -20.12 -10.26 9.18
N SER A 127 -20.35 -10.32 7.86
CA SER A 127 -21.55 -10.96 7.29
C SER A 127 -21.65 -12.46 7.61
N GLN A 128 -20.53 -13.10 7.91
CA GLN A 128 -20.45 -14.51 8.31
C GLN A 128 -20.45 -14.70 9.84
N GLY A 129 -20.58 -13.62 10.62
CA GLY A 129 -20.49 -13.67 12.09
C GLY A 129 -19.08 -13.96 12.62
N LYS A 130 -18.04 -13.73 11.81
CA LYS A 130 -16.63 -13.91 12.18
C LYS A 130 -15.99 -12.58 12.58
N ASP A 131 -14.87 -12.68 13.31
CA ASP A 131 -14.12 -11.52 13.79
C ASP A 131 -13.39 -10.76 12.64
N PRO A 132 -13.65 -9.47 12.42
CA PRO A 132 -13.01 -8.66 11.37
C PRO A 132 -11.63 -8.14 11.80
N ALA A 133 -10.60 -8.98 11.66
CA ALA A 133 -9.22 -8.65 12.04
C ALA A 133 -8.34 -8.14 10.87
N ILE A 134 -8.86 -8.02 9.65
CA ILE A 134 -8.05 -7.78 8.45
C ILE A 134 -7.55 -6.32 8.38
N GLN A 135 -8.36 -5.33 8.72
CA GLN A 135 -7.89 -3.94 8.82
C GLN A 135 -6.79 -3.75 9.86
N MET A 136 -6.82 -4.52 10.96
CA MET A 136 -5.75 -4.49 11.96
C MET A 136 -4.43 -5.01 11.37
N LYS A 137 -4.48 -6.10 10.59
CA LYS A 137 -3.32 -6.59 9.82
C LYS A 137 -2.83 -5.54 8.82
N ALA A 138 -3.74 -4.82 8.16
CA ALA A 138 -3.39 -3.77 7.19
C ALA A 138 -2.66 -2.61 7.87
N ALA A 139 -3.10 -2.22 9.08
CA ALA A 139 -2.44 -1.21 9.88
C ALA A 139 -1.00 -1.62 10.25
N TRP A 140 -0.74 -2.90 10.52
CA TRP A 140 0.62 -3.38 10.78
C TRP A 140 1.54 -3.25 9.55
N ILE A 141 1.04 -3.53 8.35
CA ILE A 141 1.80 -3.35 7.10
C ILE A 141 2.02 -1.87 6.80
N ALA A 142 0.99 -1.05 6.98
CA ALA A 142 1.11 0.40 6.83
C ALA A 142 2.15 1.00 7.80
N ASN A 143 2.28 0.46 9.01
CA ASN A 143 3.35 0.85 9.95
C ASN A 143 4.73 0.54 9.42
N LYS A 144 4.93 -0.63 8.80
CA LYS A 144 6.22 -0.96 8.19
C LYS A 144 6.60 0.01 7.07
N LEU A 145 5.62 0.40 6.25
CA LEU A 145 5.83 1.37 5.18
C LEU A 145 6.12 2.77 5.72
N PHE A 146 5.40 3.21 6.75
CA PHE A 146 5.69 4.45 7.48
C PHE A 146 7.12 4.44 8.04
N SER A 147 7.48 3.38 8.77
CA SER A 147 8.82 3.20 9.32
C SER A 147 9.88 3.25 8.21
N ALA A 148 9.66 2.57 7.08
CA ALA A 148 10.59 2.60 5.96
C ALA A 148 10.75 3.99 5.32
N CYS A 149 9.76 4.88 5.43
CA CYS A 149 9.85 6.27 4.97
C CYS A 149 10.58 7.15 5.99
N ILE A 150 10.17 7.11 7.25
CA ILE A 150 10.64 8.04 8.28
C ILE A 150 12.10 7.80 8.68
N THR A 151 12.56 6.55 8.63
CA THR A 151 13.93 6.16 9.00
C THR A 151 14.93 6.25 7.85
N ASP A 152 14.54 6.75 6.67
CA ASP A 152 15.45 6.91 5.54
C ASP A 152 16.51 8.00 5.81
N SER A 153 17.68 7.56 6.26
CA SER A 153 18.81 8.41 6.63
C SER A 153 19.94 8.42 5.59
N VAL A 154 19.89 7.52 4.60
CA VAL A 154 20.96 7.32 3.62
C VAL A 154 20.76 8.20 2.37
N SER A 155 19.51 8.49 2.01
CA SER A 155 19.20 9.25 0.81
C SER A 155 19.38 10.76 1.01
N PRO A 156 19.85 11.51 0.00
CA PRO A 156 19.78 12.96 0.00
C PRO A 156 18.33 13.45 0.17
N GLU A 157 18.13 14.61 0.81
CA GLU A 157 16.80 15.09 1.21
C GLU A 157 15.79 15.08 0.05
N LEU A 158 16.14 15.64 -1.12
CA LEU A 158 15.24 15.76 -2.27
C LEU A 158 14.80 14.41 -2.84
N GLU A 159 15.63 13.39 -2.71
CA GLU A 159 15.41 12.03 -3.22
C GLU A 159 14.98 11.04 -2.12
N SER A 160 14.80 11.51 -0.89
CA SER A 160 14.51 10.65 0.25
C SER A 160 13.10 10.07 0.21
N ARG A 161 12.94 8.90 0.83
CA ARG A 161 11.62 8.31 1.13
C ARG A 161 10.90 9.01 2.28
N LYS A 162 11.55 9.91 3.03
CA LYS A 162 10.90 10.76 4.06
C LYS A 162 9.77 11.62 3.51
N TRP A 163 9.76 11.89 2.20
CA TRP A 163 8.63 12.52 1.51
C TRP A 163 7.33 11.68 1.54
N GLY A 164 7.42 10.40 1.90
CA GLY A 164 6.27 9.52 2.12
C GLY A 164 5.73 9.49 3.54
N THR A 165 6.40 10.13 4.50
CA THR A 165 6.07 10.03 5.92
C THR A 165 4.67 10.55 6.22
N TYR A 166 4.29 11.73 5.73
CA TYR A 166 2.97 12.30 6.02
C TYR A 166 1.83 11.53 5.33
N LYS A 167 2.04 11.04 4.10
CA LYS A 167 1.04 10.24 3.40
C LYS A 167 0.79 8.91 4.12
N THR A 168 1.86 8.20 4.49
CA THR A 168 1.76 6.93 5.22
C THR A 168 1.22 7.10 6.65
N ALA A 169 1.56 8.20 7.33
CA ALA A 169 0.97 8.55 8.62
C ALA A 169 -0.54 8.82 8.52
N SER A 170 -0.98 9.53 7.47
CA SER A 170 -2.40 9.80 7.23
C SER A 170 -3.19 8.50 7.01
N ILE A 171 -2.62 7.57 6.25
CA ILE A 171 -3.17 6.22 6.08
C ILE A 171 -3.28 5.49 7.43
N LEU A 172 -2.25 5.53 8.26
CA LEU A 172 -2.26 4.90 9.59
C LEU A 172 -3.33 5.50 10.50
N PHE A 173 -3.47 6.83 10.50
CA PHE A 173 -4.52 7.49 11.25
C PHE A 173 -5.90 7.03 10.79
N LYS A 174 -6.16 6.96 9.48
CA LYS A 174 -7.43 6.45 8.94
C LYS A 174 -7.74 5.02 9.41
N LEU A 175 -6.77 4.11 9.34
CA LEU A 175 -6.93 2.73 9.81
C LEU A 175 -7.13 2.65 11.32
N TYR A 176 -6.40 3.42 12.11
CA TYR A 176 -6.57 3.43 13.56
C TYR A 176 -7.89 4.05 14.00
N PHE A 177 -8.40 5.05 13.28
CA PHE A 177 -9.72 5.60 13.54
C PHE A 177 -10.82 4.59 13.22
N SER A 178 -10.76 3.91 12.07
CA SER A 178 -11.74 2.88 11.72
C SER A 178 -11.76 1.73 12.73
N LEU A 179 -10.60 1.36 13.28
CA LEU A 179 -10.45 0.34 14.32
C LEU A 179 -10.73 0.84 15.75
N GLY A 180 -11.04 2.13 15.95
CA GLY A 180 -11.21 2.73 17.29
C GLY A 180 -9.93 2.75 18.14
N SER A 181 -8.77 2.50 17.54
CA SER A 181 -7.46 2.34 18.19
C SER A 181 -6.68 3.67 18.26
N PHE A 182 -7.34 4.76 18.65
CA PHE A 182 -6.75 6.12 18.62
C PHE A 182 -5.48 6.28 19.48
N HIS A 183 -5.29 5.42 20.49
CA HIS A 183 -4.11 5.43 21.33
C HIS A 183 -2.81 5.16 20.55
N LEU A 184 -2.89 4.40 19.44
CA LEU A 184 -1.76 4.11 18.56
C LEU A 184 -1.31 5.34 17.76
N CYS A 185 -2.21 6.31 17.51
CA CYS A 185 -1.86 7.54 16.80
C CYS A 185 -0.79 8.35 17.55
N LYS A 186 -0.77 8.29 18.89
CA LYS A 186 0.24 9.00 19.70
C LYS A 186 1.67 8.58 19.35
N ASN A 187 1.89 7.31 19.02
CA ASN A 187 3.22 6.82 18.66
C ASN A 187 3.67 7.35 17.29
N ILE A 188 2.74 7.45 16.34
CA ILE A 188 3.00 8.01 15.01
C ILE A 188 3.35 9.50 15.10
N ILE A 189 2.58 10.26 15.89
CA ILE A 189 2.83 11.69 16.12
C ILE A 189 4.22 11.91 16.73
N ARG A 190 4.55 11.18 17.79
CA ARG A 190 5.87 11.30 18.44
C ARG A 190 7.01 10.97 17.50
N ALA A 191 6.85 9.95 16.65
CA ALA A 191 7.87 9.60 15.67
C ALA A 191 8.09 10.73 14.65
N ILE A 192 7.02 11.36 14.18
CA ILE A 192 7.08 12.53 13.28
C ILE A 192 7.76 13.71 13.97
N ASP A 193 7.32 14.07 15.18
CA ASP A 193 7.84 15.23 15.92
C ASP A 193 9.34 15.08 16.26
N ALA A 194 9.83 13.84 16.43
CA ALA A 194 11.23 13.53 16.72
C ALA A 194 12.12 13.39 15.47
N SER A 195 11.55 13.35 14.27
CA SER A 195 12.30 13.05 13.04
C SER A 195 12.66 14.30 12.25
N PRO A 196 13.89 14.42 11.74
CA PRO A 196 14.29 15.52 10.85
C PRO A 196 13.69 15.26 9.46
N LEU A 197 12.46 15.75 9.25
CA LEU A 197 11.71 15.65 8.00
C LEU A 197 11.94 16.89 7.11
N PRO A 198 11.76 16.76 5.78
CA PRO A 198 11.75 17.92 4.89
C PRO A 198 10.74 18.96 5.35
N ASN A 199 10.97 20.24 5.00
CA ASN A 199 10.06 21.31 5.37
C ASN A 199 8.63 20.98 4.88
N PHE A 200 7.69 20.98 5.83
CA PHE A 200 6.29 20.63 5.58
C PHE A 200 5.66 21.43 4.43
N GLN A 201 6.05 22.69 4.23
CA GLN A 201 5.55 23.54 3.15
C GLN A 201 5.93 23.07 1.75
N LEU A 202 6.93 22.20 1.61
CA LEU A 202 7.38 21.68 0.33
C LEU A 202 6.59 20.44 -0.13
N PHE A 203 5.79 19.83 0.74
CA PHE A 203 4.91 18.72 0.37
C PHE A 203 3.77 19.20 -0.54
N SER A 204 3.13 18.31 -1.28
CA SER A 204 1.99 18.72 -2.12
C SER A 204 0.85 19.31 -1.28
N SER A 205 0.07 20.25 -1.83
CA SER A 205 -1.06 20.83 -1.10
C SER A 205 -2.07 19.79 -0.63
N ALA A 206 -2.29 18.73 -1.43
CA ALA A 206 -3.14 17.60 -1.09
C ALA A 206 -2.59 16.82 0.12
N ASP A 207 -1.29 16.47 0.11
CA ASP A 207 -0.67 15.74 1.22
C ASP A 207 -0.66 16.58 2.51
N ARG A 208 -0.44 17.89 2.39
CA ARG A 208 -0.50 18.81 3.54
C ARG A 208 -1.91 18.87 4.12
N ALA A 209 -2.93 19.05 3.29
CA ALA A 209 -4.32 19.11 3.74
C ALA A 209 -4.75 17.80 4.41
N GLU A 210 -4.46 16.66 3.78
CA GLU A 210 -4.79 15.34 4.32
C GLU A 210 -4.07 15.06 5.66
N SER A 211 -2.78 15.40 5.73
CA SER A 211 -1.99 15.25 6.95
C SER A 211 -2.50 16.14 8.07
N HIS A 212 -2.81 17.39 7.79
CA HIS A 212 -3.37 18.31 8.78
C HIS A 212 -4.71 17.81 9.34
N LEU A 213 -5.63 17.38 8.47
CA LEU A 213 -6.94 16.87 8.88
C LEU A 213 -6.78 15.63 9.77
N SER A 214 -5.95 14.68 9.34
CA SER A 214 -5.73 13.43 10.07
C SER A 214 -5.01 13.68 11.41
N TYR A 215 -4.04 14.60 11.42
CA TYR A 215 -3.32 14.99 12.62
C TYR A 215 -4.22 15.73 13.62
N ALA A 216 -5.01 16.70 13.16
CA ALA A 216 -5.98 17.39 14.00
C ALA A 216 -6.99 16.41 14.60
N ALA A 217 -7.52 15.49 13.79
CA ALA A 217 -8.42 14.43 14.25
C ALA A 217 -7.76 13.53 15.30
N SER A 218 -6.47 13.20 15.14
CA SER A 218 -5.72 12.38 16.10
C SER A 218 -5.49 13.06 17.46
N LYS A 219 -5.59 14.39 17.51
CA LYS A 219 -5.49 15.20 18.74
C LYS A 219 -6.83 15.47 19.41
N LEU A 220 -7.95 15.16 18.76
CA LEU A 220 -9.27 15.33 19.38
C LEU A 220 -9.37 14.40 20.61
N PRO A 221 -9.96 14.89 21.73
CA PRO A 221 -10.16 14.07 22.91
C PRO A 221 -10.96 12.81 22.54
N PHE A 222 -10.58 11.66 23.10
CA PHE A 222 -11.23 10.36 22.85
C PHE A 222 -12.76 10.38 23.02
N LYS A 223 -13.30 11.30 23.84
CA LYS A 223 -14.74 11.48 24.03
C LYS A 223 -15.47 11.96 22.77
N TYR A 224 -14.79 12.67 21.87
CA TYR A 224 -15.34 13.16 20.59
C TYR A 224 -14.98 12.26 19.41
N SER A 225 -14.09 11.27 19.59
CA SER A 225 -13.52 10.50 18.49
C SER A 225 -14.39 9.34 18.00
N LYS A 226 -15.35 8.84 18.80
CA LYS A 226 -16.34 7.84 18.33
C LYS A 226 -17.18 8.36 17.16
N ASN A 227 -17.43 9.66 17.08
CA ASN A 227 -18.18 10.27 15.98
C ASN A 227 -17.34 10.43 14.69
N LEU A 228 -16.01 10.35 14.78
CA LEU A 228 -15.11 10.44 13.60
C LEU A 228 -15.18 9.19 12.72
N GLN A 229 -15.56 8.03 13.29
CA GLN A 229 -15.74 6.78 12.53
C GLN A 229 -16.83 6.87 11.46
N TYR A 230 -17.75 7.83 11.62
CA TYR A 230 -18.89 8.04 10.73
C TYR A 230 -18.73 9.25 9.81
N MET A 231 -17.58 9.95 9.84
CA MET A 231 -17.38 11.13 9.01
C MET A 231 -17.02 10.76 7.56
N PRO A 232 -17.63 11.40 6.54
CA PRO A 232 -17.38 11.11 5.12
C PRO A 232 -15.91 11.27 4.68
N LEU A 233 -15.13 12.07 5.40
CA LEU A 233 -13.69 12.27 5.19
C LEU A 233 -12.83 11.03 5.48
N PHE A 234 -13.40 10.01 6.15
CA PHE A 234 -12.70 8.79 6.59
C PHE A 234 -13.23 7.50 5.95
N ILE A 235 -14.22 7.57 5.05
CA ILE A 235 -14.77 6.44 4.28
C ILE A 235 -13.99 6.26 2.99
#